data_AF-L7LWB0-F1
#
_entry.id   AF-L7LWB0-F1
#
_cell.length_a   1.000
_cell.length_b   1.000
_cell.length_c   1.000
_cell.angle_alpha   90.00
_cell.angle_beta   90.00
_cell.angle_gamma   90.00
#
_symmetry.space_group_name_H-M   'P 1'
#
loop_
_entity.id
_entity.type
_entity.pdbx_description
1 polymer ?
#
loop_
_entity_poly.entity_id
_entity_poly.type
_entity_poly.pdbx_seq_one_letter_code
_entity_poly.pdbx_strand_id
1 'polypeptide(L)'
;MVEHEAAVEEVEHDFLADDGPPLKNLPGHVLIKICQYMEPFDVLSFGRTCRDLHKLTLSRYLWTSLALSWCRGVWHHLPHEAEDGPEDPKQWLFHLLRLCRDRRPPKMERVSFENGEIWLRSRNDKFACKVSMLAWAYKAMNNRKSPFVLQCIWVDDIALFKRSCPKIRFNVSELTFDSDSASQLAALGEARSHDLRGRKQPHIDARNYILYKPPSSATWCEDLFPQGPEGSICPLLVCPSTDGYALESSGVDGLIMCVVYVLERHLARACLRKLDALGKIAATIKKLCWCLCSAYGQHKRMVEEKWPNCPVAHAIVSMSEEGWPDLSSWQPYLEPLGLQWRGVMSQCAALLKEHGTLDAIVDMARIRWRRSLLSDIGAVLGHSDETFVSRINLTDCDLIGGDNPHQDMAAAAFVSPSGALVTWQLLGQGYC
;
A
#
# COMPACT_ATOMS: atom_id res chain seq x y z
N MET A 1 -74.32 -12.07 20.81
CA MET A 1 -74.58 -10.74 20.26
C MET A 1 -73.29 -9.95 20.39
N VAL A 2 -72.56 -9.87 19.27
CA VAL A 2 -71.60 -8.83 18.85
C VAL A 2 -70.39 -8.64 19.79
N GLU A 3 -69.28 -9.36 19.56
CA GLU A 3 -68.18 -9.03 18.61
C GLU A 3 -67.37 -7.80 19.03
N HIS A 4 -66.13 -8.04 19.47
CA HIS A 4 -64.94 -7.31 19.00
C HIS A 4 -63.68 -8.09 19.41
N GLU A 5 -63.36 -9.10 18.59
CA GLU A 5 -61.98 -9.51 18.34
C GLU A 5 -61.27 -8.31 17.69
N ALA A 6 -60.39 -7.65 18.45
CA ALA A 6 -59.37 -6.80 17.85
C ALA A 6 -58.15 -7.68 17.60
N ALA A 7 -58.18 -8.36 16.45
CA ALA A 7 -57.00 -8.90 15.82
C ALA A 7 -56.04 -7.73 15.58
N VAL A 8 -54.94 -7.70 16.32
CA VAL A 8 -53.75 -6.96 15.90
C VAL A 8 -53.11 -7.85 14.85
N GLU A 9 -53.53 -7.65 13.60
CA GLU A 9 -52.80 -8.14 12.44
C GLU A 9 -51.37 -7.60 12.55
N GLU A 10 -50.44 -8.52 12.74
CA GLU A 10 -49.05 -8.33 12.36
C GLU A 10 -49.06 -7.95 10.87
N VAL A 11 -48.88 -6.66 10.60
CA VAL A 11 -48.49 -6.20 9.28
C VAL A 11 -47.04 -6.64 9.10
N GLU A 12 -46.85 -7.93 8.81
CA GLU A 12 -45.69 -8.39 8.05
C GLU A 12 -45.80 -7.68 6.70
N HIS A 13 -45.11 -6.54 6.60
CA HIS A 13 -44.85 -5.93 5.32
C HIS A 13 -43.97 -6.89 4.52
N ASP A 14 -44.62 -7.71 3.70
CA ASP A 14 -44.08 -8.42 2.55
C ASP A 14 -43.48 -7.39 1.58
N PHE A 15 -42.26 -6.94 1.88
CA PHE A 15 -41.34 -6.44 0.86
C PHE A 15 -40.56 -7.64 0.32
N LEU A 16 -41.23 -8.50 -0.43
CA LEU A 16 -40.55 -9.37 -1.39
C LEU A 16 -40.05 -8.49 -2.54
N ALA A 17 -38.97 -7.75 -2.27
CA ALA A 17 -38.01 -7.49 -3.32
C ALA A 17 -37.59 -8.86 -3.84
N ASP A 18 -37.72 -9.09 -5.14
CA ASP A 18 -37.16 -10.27 -5.79
C ASP A 18 -35.64 -10.22 -5.57
N ASP A 19 -35.16 -10.80 -4.47
CA ASP A 19 -33.75 -10.84 -4.01
C ASP A 19 -32.84 -11.60 -4.99
N GLY A 20 -33.36 -11.93 -6.17
CA GLY A 20 -32.70 -12.68 -7.21
C GLY A 20 -32.49 -14.15 -6.83
N PRO A 21 -31.92 -14.94 -7.74
CA PRO A 21 -31.60 -16.32 -7.45
C PRO A 21 -30.59 -16.41 -6.29
N PRO A 22 -30.82 -17.28 -5.29
CA PRO A 22 -29.87 -17.55 -4.22
C PRO A 22 -28.47 -17.83 -4.79
N LEU A 23 -27.43 -17.34 -4.11
CA LEU A 23 -26.03 -17.49 -4.56
C LEU A 23 -25.65 -18.94 -4.91
N LYS A 24 -26.19 -19.92 -4.17
CA LYS A 24 -25.99 -21.37 -4.41
C LYS A 24 -26.49 -21.86 -5.78
N ASN A 25 -27.42 -21.14 -6.41
CA ASN A 25 -28.01 -21.51 -7.69
C ASN A 25 -27.22 -20.94 -8.88
N LEU A 26 -26.20 -20.10 -8.64
CA LEU A 26 -25.35 -19.58 -9.70
C LEU A 26 -24.41 -20.66 -10.25
N PRO A 27 -24.12 -20.64 -11.57
CA PRO A 27 -23.14 -21.53 -12.15
C PRO A 27 -21.75 -21.36 -11.52
N GLY A 28 -21.02 -22.47 -11.36
CA GLY A 28 -19.70 -22.47 -10.70
C GLY A 28 -18.67 -21.51 -11.32
N HIS A 29 -18.72 -21.27 -12.63
CA HIS A 29 -17.83 -20.29 -13.28
C HIS A 29 -18.17 -18.83 -12.91
N VAL A 30 -19.45 -18.52 -12.69
CA VAL A 30 -19.90 -17.21 -12.19
C VAL A 30 -19.46 -17.02 -10.75
N LEU A 31 -19.61 -18.05 -9.92
CA LEU A 31 -19.14 -18.03 -8.53
C LEU A 31 -17.63 -17.87 -8.43
N ILE A 32 -16.85 -18.56 -9.27
CA ILE A 32 -15.39 -18.33 -9.38
C ILE A 32 -15.10 -16.88 -9.73
N LYS A 33 -15.84 -16.30 -10.69
CA LYS A 33 -15.68 -14.91 -11.10
C LYS A 33 -15.99 -13.94 -9.95
N ILE A 34 -17.03 -14.19 -9.16
CA ILE A 34 -17.33 -13.42 -7.93
C ILE A 34 -16.17 -13.53 -6.94
N CYS A 35 -15.68 -14.75 -6.66
CA CYS A 35 -14.55 -14.94 -5.75
C CYS A 35 -13.27 -14.24 -6.20
N GLN A 36 -13.06 -13.99 -7.51
CA GLN A 36 -11.90 -13.24 -8.02
C GLN A 36 -11.92 -11.75 -7.62
N TYR A 37 -13.07 -11.19 -7.23
CA TYR A 37 -13.20 -9.83 -6.71
C TYR A 37 -13.06 -9.74 -5.20
N MET A 38 -12.99 -10.89 -4.51
CA MET A 38 -12.84 -10.96 -3.06
C MET A 38 -11.37 -11.02 -2.67
N GLU A 39 -11.05 -10.67 -1.43
CA GLU A 39 -9.71 -10.89 -0.90
C GLU A 39 -9.47 -12.36 -0.56
N PRO A 40 -8.22 -12.85 -0.57
CA PRO A 40 -7.89 -14.24 -0.26
C PRO A 40 -8.47 -14.73 1.08
N PHE A 41 -8.51 -13.85 2.08
CA PHE A 41 -9.08 -14.12 3.40
C PHE A 41 -10.60 -14.31 3.36
N ASP A 42 -11.28 -13.50 2.57
CA ASP A 42 -12.74 -13.56 2.44
C ASP A 42 -13.15 -14.81 1.66
N VAL A 43 -12.35 -15.22 0.66
CA VAL A 43 -12.54 -16.49 -0.06
C VAL A 43 -12.39 -17.69 0.86
N LEU A 44 -11.46 -17.65 1.82
CA LEU A 44 -11.34 -18.71 2.84
C LEU A 44 -12.60 -18.82 3.69
N SER A 45 -13.11 -17.70 4.20
CA SER A 45 -14.34 -17.65 4.99
C SER A 45 -15.54 -18.11 4.17
N PHE A 46 -15.61 -17.67 2.91
CA PHE A 46 -16.65 -18.06 1.96
C PHE A 46 -16.68 -19.58 1.73
N GLY A 47 -15.51 -20.21 1.56
CA GLY A 47 -15.40 -21.66 1.41
C GLY A 47 -15.76 -22.48 2.65
N ARG A 48 -15.94 -21.85 3.83
CA ARG A 48 -16.38 -22.52 5.06
C ARG A 48 -17.89 -22.52 5.25
N THR A 49 -18.63 -21.77 4.44
CA THR A 49 -20.09 -21.61 4.59
C THR A 49 -20.86 -22.87 4.23
N CYS A 50 -20.49 -23.58 3.16
CA CYS A 50 -21.12 -24.84 2.77
C CYS A 50 -20.19 -25.72 1.93
N ARG A 51 -20.60 -26.98 1.70
CA ARG A 51 -19.80 -27.98 0.96
C ARG A 51 -19.55 -27.59 -0.51
N ASP A 52 -20.51 -26.98 -1.18
CA ASP A 52 -20.37 -26.63 -2.59
C ASP A 52 -19.42 -25.45 -2.79
N LEU A 53 -19.51 -24.44 -1.92
CA LEU A 53 -18.56 -23.33 -1.89
C LEU A 53 -17.17 -23.80 -1.45
N HIS A 54 -17.09 -24.77 -0.52
CA HIS A 54 -15.82 -25.40 -0.18
C HIS A 54 -15.14 -26.00 -1.42
N LYS A 55 -15.87 -26.82 -2.21
CA LYS A 55 -15.35 -27.41 -3.45
C LYS A 55 -14.89 -26.34 -4.45
N LEU A 56 -15.63 -25.24 -4.57
CA LEU A 56 -15.25 -24.13 -5.45
C LEU A 56 -13.93 -23.49 -5.01
N THR A 57 -13.73 -23.31 -3.70
CA THR A 57 -12.46 -22.80 -3.14
C THR A 57 -11.31 -23.83 -3.14
N LEU A 58 -11.47 -25.00 -3.75
CA LEU A 58 -10.36 -25.90 -4.09
C LEU A 58 -9.82 -25.64 -5.51
N SER A 59 -10.47 -24.76 -6.28
CA SER A 59 -10.05 -24.44 -7.65
C SER A 59 -8.66 -23.81 -7.68
N ARG A 60 -7.69 -24.50 -8.27
CA ARG A 60 -6.34 -23.95 -8.52
C ARG A 60 -6.41 -22.67 -9.36
N TYR A 61 -7.30 -22.61 -10.34
CA TYR A 61 -7.47 -21.43 -11.19
C TYR A 61 -7.87 -20.19 -10.38
N LEU A 62 -8.80 -20.35 -9.42
CA LEU A 62 -9.20 -19.28 -8.53
C LEU A 62 -8.01 -18.75 -7.72
N TRP A 63 -7.27 -19.65 -7.07
CA TRP A 63 -6.12 -19.26 -6.24
C TRP A 63 -4.96 -18.66 -7.05
N THR A 64 -4.68 -19.18 -8.25
CA THR A 64 -3.73 -18.55 -9.17
C THR A 64 -4.18 -17.14 -9.53
N SER A 65 -5.46 -16.95 -9.86
CA SER A 65 -6.00 -15.62 -10.19
C SER A 65 -5.92 -14.65 -9.02
N LEU A 66 -6.23 -15.11 -7.81
CA LEU A 66 -6.14 -14.29 -6.59
C LEU A 66 -4.69 -13.90 -6.30
N ALA A 67 -3.76 -14.85 -6.39
CA ALA A 67 -2.33 -14.57 -6.18
C ALA A 67 -1.80 -13.58 -7.23
N LEU A 68 -2.21 -13.72 -8.50
CA LEU A 68 -1.84 -12.78 -9.56
C LEU A 68 -2.36 -11.37 -9.27
N SER A 69 -3.65 -11.25 -8.89
CA SER A 69 -4.26 -9.97 -8.53
C SER A 69 -3.59 -9.33 -7.32
N TRP A 70 -3.31 -10.13 -6.29
CA TRP A 70 -2.63 -9.71 -5.06
C TRP A 70 -1.24 -9.18 -5.38
N CYS A 71 -0.40 -9.94 -6.08
CA CYS A 71 0.99 -9.56 -6.34
C CYS A 71 1.21 -8.56 -7.48
N ARG A 72 0.14 -8.16 -8.20
CA ARG A 72 0.26 -7.30 -9.38
C ARG A 72 1.06 -6.02 -9.08
N GLY A 73 2.02 -5.68 -9.94
CA GLY A 73 2.90 -4.51 -9.74
C GLY A 73 3.89 -4.59 -8.56
N VAL A 74 4.00 -5.70 -7.82
CA VAL A 74 5.00 -5.86 -6.74
C VAL A 74 5.86 -7.12 -6.86
N TRP A 75 5.71 -7.89 -7.95
CA TRP A 75 6.43 -9.14 -8.19
C TRP A 75 7.94 -9.08 -7.96
N HIS A 76 8.60 -8.07 -8.53
CA HIS A 76 10.04 -7.88 -8.40
C HIS A 76 10.51 -7.45 -6.99
N HIS A 77 9.59 -7.06 -6.11
CA HIS A 77 9.87 -6.68 -4.72
C HIS A 77 9.55 -7.77 -3.69
N LEU A 78 8.94 -8.87 -4.13
CA LEU A 78 8.64 -9.99 -3.24
C LEU A 78 9.93 -10.49 -2.57
N PRO A 79 9.85 -11.03 -1.34
CA PRO A 79 10.98 -11.70 -0.69
C PRO A 79 11.52 -12.86 -1.55
N HIS A 80 12.78 -13.26 -1.37
CA HIS A 80 13.36 -14.41 -2.10
C HIS A 80 12.67 -15.71 -1.68
N GLU A 81 12.26 -15.79 -0.43
CA GLU A 81 11.52 -16.89 0.17
C GLU A 81 10.20 -17.17 -0.56
N ALA A 82 9.61 -16.18 -1.25
CA ALA A 82 8.42 -16.39 -2.08
C ALA A 82 8.70 -17.18 -3.37
N GLU A 83 9.96 -17.23 -3.84
CA GLU A 83 10.36 -17.96 -5.04
C GLU A 83 10.37 -19.47 -4.78
N ASP A 84 10.83 -19.88 -3.59
CA ASP A 84 10.94 -21.27 -3.13
C ASP A 84 9.65 -21.80 -2.47
N GLY A 85 8.54 -21.08 -2.65
CA GLY A 85 7.25 -21.45 -2.09
C GLY A 85 6.65 -22.72 -2.73
N PRO A 86 5.60 -23.30 -2.13
CA PRO A 86 4.91 -24.47 -2.67
C PRO A 86 4.39 -24.28 -4.12
N GLU A 87 4.33 -25.34 -4.92
CA GLU A 87 3.77 -25.25 -6.28
C GLU A 87 2.25 -25.10 -6.33
N ASP A 88 1.55 -25.54 -5.28
CA ASP A 88 0.09 -25.35 -5.20
C ASP A 88 -0.24 -23.86 -4.99
N PRO A 89 -1.05 -23.22 -5.85
CA PRO A 89 -1.29 -21.79 -5.78
C PRO A 89 -1.89 -21.29 -4.47
N LYS A 90 -2.74 -22.12 -3.83
CA LYS A 90 -3.35 -21.79 -2.54
C LYS A 90 -2.30 -21.80 -1.45
N GLN A 91 -1.50 -22.86 -1.39
CA GLN A 91 -0.41 -22.98 -0.42
C GLN A 91 0.68 -21.93 -0.64
N TRP A 92 1.00 -21.62 -1.90
CA TRP A 92 1.93 -20.55 -2.25
C TRP A 92 1.45 -19.19 -1.74
N LEU A 93 0.18 -18.85 -1.96
CA LEU A 93 -0.38 -17.59 -1.49
C LEU A 93 -0.40 -17.53 0.04
N PHE A 94 -0.71 -18.63 0.74
CA PHE A 94 -0.65 -18.66 2.21
C PHE A 94 0.78 -18.52 2.73
N HIS A 95 1.74 -19.15 2.05
CA HIS A 95 3.15 -18.95 2.35
C HIS A 95 3.52 -17.47 2.23
N LEU A 96 3.12 -16.80 1.14
CA LEU A 96 3.35 -15.37 0.96
C LEU A 96 2.68 -14.52 2.04
N LEU A 97 1.42 -14.78 2.38
CA LEU A 97 0.70 -14.04 3.43
C LEU A 97 1.38 -14.20 4.80
N ARG A 98 1.92 -15.38 5.11
CA ARG A 98 2.73 -15.60 6.31
C ARG A 98 4.00 -14.74 6.29
N LEU A 99 4.71 -14.69 5.16
CA LEU A 99 5.88 -13.82 5.00
C LEU A 99 5.51 -12.33 5.19
N CYS A 100 4.33 -11.90 4.70
CA CYS A 100 3.85 -10.55 4.91
C CYS A 100 3.63 -10.24 6.41
N ARG A 101 3.07 -11.18 7.17
CA ARG A 101 2.80 -11.02 8.60
C ARG A 101 4.08 -11.00 9.43
N ASP A 102 5.01 -11.92 9.17
CA ASP A 102 6.16 -12.14 10.06
C ASP A 102 7.28 -11.09 9.87
N ARG A 103 7.25 -10.30 8.79
CA ARG A 103 8.32 -9.36 8.43
C ARG A 103 8.42 -8.13 9.33
N ARG A 104 7.36 -7.75 10.03
CA ARG A 104 7.30 -6.49 10.80
C ARG A 104 6.65 -6.71 12.17
N PRO A 105 7.44 -6.92 13.24
CA PRO A 105 6.86 -6.94 14.58
C PRO A 105 6.26 -5.55 14.89
N PRO A 106 5.14 -5.50 15.61
CA PRO A 106 4.49 -4.23 15.95
C PRO A 106 5.41 -3.38 16.82
N LYS A 107 5.61 -2.11 16.46
CA LYS A 107 6.47 -1.19 17.22
C LYS A 107 5.92 -0.84 18.61
N MET A 108 4.60 -0.68 18.70
CA MET A 108 3.92 -0.30 19.92
C MET A 108 2.56 -0.97 19.98
N GLU A 109 2.24 -1.62 21.10
CA GLU A 109 0.96 -2.31 21.30
C GLU A 109 -0.07 -1.46 22.05
N ARG A 110 0.41 -0.54 22.89
CA ARG A 110 -0.42 0.21 23.83
C ARG A 110 0.15 1.59 24.10
N VAL A 111 -0.74 2.58 24.19
CA VAL A 111 -0.48 3.93 24.72
C VAL A 111 -1.43 4.14 25.89
N SER A 112 -0.94 4.62 27.03
CA SER A 112 -1.79 4.86 28.21
C SER A 112 -1.59 6.29 28.69
N PHE A 113 -2.69 7.02 28.82
CA PHE A 113 -2.70 8.41 29.29
C PHE A 113 -3.08 8.46 30.77
N GLU A 114 -2.55 9.42 31.52
CA GLU A 114 -2.85 9.61 32.95
C GLU A 114 -4.35 9.84 33.23
N ASN A 115 -5.08 10.42 32.28
CA ASN A 115 -6.53 10.63 32.39
C ASN A 115 -7.36 9.32 32.28
N GLY A 116 -6.69 8.17 32.12
CA GLY A 116 -7.30 6.84 32.03
C GLY A 116 -7.69 6.40 30.61
N GLU A 117 -7.51 7.25 29.59
CA GLU A 117 -7.66 6.85 28.19
C GLU A 117 -6.52 5.89 27.80
N ILE A 118 -6.85 4.86 27.02
CA ILE A 118 -5.87 3.88 26.54
C ILE A 118 -6.09 3.65 25.05
N TRP A 119 -5.02 3.69 24.26
CA TRP A 119 -5.04 3.29 22.87
C TRP A 119 -4.45 1.89 22.76
N LEU A 120 -5.24 0.94 22.27
CA LEU A 120 -4.83 -0.46 22.10
C LEU A 120 -4.74 -0.79 20.61
N ARG A 121 -3.57 -1.27 20.17
CA ARG A 121 -3.36 -1.65 18.76
C ARG A 121 -4.30 -2.79 18.39
N SER A 122 -5.05 -2.60 17.32
CA SER A 122 -5.90 -3.62 16.73
C SER A 122 -5.04 -4.67 16.03
N ARG A 123 -5.10 -5.92 16.50
CA ARG A 123 -4.41 -7.05 15.86
C ARG A 123 -5.30 -7.63 14.75
N ASN A 124 -4.97 -7.31 13.50
CA ASN A 124 -5.66 -7.82 12.33
C ASN A 124 -4.63 -8.28 11.29
N ASP A 125 -4.53 -9.60 11.08
CA ASP A 125 -3.58 -10.22 10.16
C ASP A 125 -3.83 -9.81 8.70
N LYS A 126 -5.10 -9.63 8.29
CA LYS A 126 -5.49 -9.15 6.95
C LYS A 126 -4.92 -7.75 6.72
N PHE A 127 -5.11 -6.85 7.68
CA PHE A 127 -4.57 -5.50 7.64
C PHE A 127 -3.04 -5.49 7.61
N ALA A 128 -2.39 -6.28 8.48
CA ALA A 128 -0.93 -6.40 8.51
C ALA A 128 -0.36 -6.88 7.16
N CYS A 129 -1.03 -7.83 6.50
CA CYS A 129 -0.62 -8.28 5.17
C CYS A 129 -0.70 -7.14 4.13
N LYS A 130 -1.79 -6.37 4.11
CA LYS A 130 -1.95 -5.23 3.20
C LYS A 130 -0.89 -4.14 3.43
N VAL A 131 -0.59 -3.82 4.69
CA VAL A 131 0.48 -2.87 5.06
C VAL A 131 1.84 -3.36 4.55
N SER A 132 2.15 -4.65 4.69
CA SER A 132 3.38 -5.23 4.15
C SER A 132 3.44 -5.17 2.62
N MET A 133 2.32 -5.40 1.93
CA MET A 133 2.27 -5.26 0.47
C MET A 133 2.45 -3.80 0.01
N LEU A 134 1.86 -2.84 0.74
CA LEU A 134 2.05 -1.41 0.50
C LEU A 134 3.53 -1.04 0.68
N ALA A 135 4.16 -1.52 1.75
CA ALA A 135 5.57 -1.28 2.00
C ALA A 135 6.47 -1.81 0.87
N TRP A 136 6.15 -2.95 0.27
CA TRP A 136 6.88 -3.44 -0.90
C TRP A 136 6.68 -2.57 -2.13
N ALA A 137 5.47 -2.03 -2.36
CA ALA A 137 5.23 -1.08 -3.44
C ALA A 137 6.00 0.24 -3.27
N TYR A 138 6.32 0.62 -2.04
CA TYR A 138 7.13 1.80 -1.73
C TYR A 138 8.65 1.55 -1.76
N LYS A 139 9.11 0.30 -1.61
CA LYS A 139 10.53 -0.07 -1.70
C LYS A 139 11.16 0.23 -3.08
N ALA A 140 10.35 0.61 -4.06
CA ALA A 140 10.69 0.90 -5.44
C ALA A 140 11.67 2.06 -5.66
N MET A 141 11.72 3.11 -4.82
CA MET A 141 12.52 4.32 -5.12
C MET A 141 13.86 4.37 -4.38
N ASN A 142 14.61 3.26 -4.40
CA ASN A 142 15.89 3.17 -3.70
C ASN A 142 17.00 3.88 -4.52
N ASN A 143 16.89 5.20 -4.63
CA ASN A 143 17.80 6.02 -5.43
C ASN A 143 19.13 6.19 -4.68
N ARG A 144 20.07 5.27 -4.93
CA ARG A 144 21.43 5.26 -4.36
C ARG A 144 22.27 6.52 -4.67
N LYS A 145 21.78 7.47 -5.46
CA LYS A 145 22.50 8.69 -5.89
C LYS A 145 22.27 9.90 -4.97
N SER A 146 21.34 9.86 -4.01
CA SER A 146 21.12 10.98 -3.11
C SER A 146 22.21 11.04 -2.03
N PRO A 147 22.89 12.20 -1.81
CA PRO A 147 23.78 12.38 -0.66
C PRO A 147 23.03 12.34 0.68
N PHE A 148 21.70 12.35 0.65
CA PHE A 148 20.83 12.15 1.81
C PHE A 148 20.62 10.64 2.03
N VAL A 149 21.50 10.08 2.85
CA VAL A 149 21.56 8.66 3.22
C VAL A 149 20.34 8.32 4.08
N LEU A 150 19.57 7.30 3.65
CA LEU A 150 18.45 6.59 4.31
C LEU A 150 17.00 6.79 3.78
N GLN A 151 16.79 7.05 2.48
CA GLN A 151 15.50 6.81 1.80
C GLN A 151 15.08 5.31 1.70
N CYS A 152 15.54 4.46 2.62
CA CYS A 152 15.42 3.00 2.51
C CYS A 152 14.02 2.47 2.86
N ILE A 153 13.21 3.22 3.63
CA ILE A 153 11.92 2.74 4.15
C ILE A 153 10.88 3.89 4.21
N TRP A 154 10.21 4.11 3.08
CA TRP A 154 9.07 5.02 2.95
C TRP A 154 7.86 4.64 3.82
N VAL A 155 7.72 3.37 4.20
CA VAL A 155 6.66 2.90 5.11
C VAL A 155 7.33 2.06 6.17
N ASP A 156 7.50 2.59 7.37
CA ASP A 156 8.12 1.89 8.49
C ASP A 156 7.08 1.02 9.20
N ASP A 157 5.98 1.62 9.69
CA ASP A 157 4.81 0.91 10.21
C ASP A 157 3.52 1.71 9.91
N ILE A 158 2.38 1.00 9.89
CA ILE A 158 1.05 1.58 9.87
C ILE A 158 0.20 0.76 10.84
N ALA A 159 -0.41 1.41 11.81
CA ALA A 159 -1.17 0.74 12.86
C ALA A 159 -2.53 1.39 13.09
N LEU A 160 -3.51 0.56 13.43
CA LEU A 160 -4.82 0.99 13.89
C LEU A 160 -4.91 0.78 15.39
N PHE A 161 -5.44 1.75 16.11
CA PHE A 161 -5.67 1.70 17.54
C PHE A 161 -7.14 1.92 17.86
N LYS A 162 -7.68 1.12 18.79
CA LYS A 162 -8.98 1.37 19.41
C LYS A 162 -8.78 2.21 20.67
N ARG A 163 -9.61 3.23 20.84
CA ARG A 163 -9.61 4.08 22.02
C ARG A 163 -10.51 3.45 23.08
N SER A 164 -9.94 3.12 24.23
CA SER A 164 -10.68 2.65 25.41
C SER A 164 -10.81 3.81 26.39
N CYS A 165 -12.02 4.02 26.93
CA CYS A 165 -12.33 5.13 27.83
C CYS A 165 -11.92 6.50 27.25
N PRO A 166 -12.44 6.92 26.07
CA PRO A 166 -12.04 8.18 25.45
C PRO A 166 -12.37 9.37 26.37
N LYS A 167 -11.35 10.17 26.69
CA LYS A 167 -11.43 11.38 27.52
C LYS A 167 -10.92 12.62 26.78
N ILE A 168 -9.96 12.46 25.87
CA ILE A 168 -9.43 13.56 25.07
C ILE A 168 -10.41 13.88 23.95
N ARG A 169 -10.84 15.14 23.87
CA ARG A 169 -11.73 15.66 22.83
C ARG A 169 -10.90 16.19 21.66
N PHE A 170 -10.89 15.44 20.57
CA PHE A 170 -10.16 15.81 19.36
C PHE A 170 -10.98 16.64 18.37
N ASN A 171 -12.23 17.02 18.68
CA ASN A 171 -13.08 17.83 17.79
C ASN A 171 -13.00 19.34 18.03
N VAL A 172 -11.99 19.80 18.76
CA VAL A 172 -11.83 21.22 19.12
C VAL A 172 -10.93 21.94 18.13
N SER A 173 -11.12 23.25 17.96
CA SER A 173 -10.28 24.08 17.08
C SER A 173 -8.84 24.17 17.59
N GLU A 174 -8.66 24.21 18.90
CA GLU A 174 -7.36 24.27 19.56
C GLU A 174 -7.32 23.24 20.69
N LEU A 175 -6.36 22.31 20.63
CA LEU A 175 -6.16 21.27 21.63
C LEU A 175 -4.75 21.40 22.22
N THR A 176 -4.68 21.60 23.53
CA THR A 176 -3.42 21.58 24.28
C THR A 176 -3.29 20.27 25.04
N PHE A 177 -2.15 19.59 24.90
CA PHE A 177 -1.87 18.37 25.65
C PHE A 177 -1.17 18.68 26.98
N ASP A 178 -1.59 17.97 28.04
CA ASP A 178 -0.81 17.94 29.28
C ASP A 178 0.55 17.26 29.04
N SER A 179 1.44 17.31 30.05
CA SER A 179 2.83 16.84 29.88
C SER A 179 2.92 15.33 29.67
N ASP A 180 2.08 14.54 30.33
CA ASP A 180 2.02 13.10 30.13
C ASP A 180 1.47 12.78 28.73
N SER A 181 0.33 13.36 28.36
CA SER A 181 -0.27 13.13 27.04
C SER A 181 0.70 13.46 25.90
N ALA A 182 1.40 14.58 25.99
CA ALA A 182 2.43 14.93 25.01
C ALA A 182 3.60 13.93 25.00
N SER A 183 4.05 13.47 26.17
CA SER A 183 5.12 12.48 26.31
C SER A 183 4.75 11.12 25.71
N GLN A 184 3.52 10.65 25.96
CA GLN A 184 3.00 9.39 25.42
C GLN A 184 2.85 9.45 23.89
N LEU A 185 2.33 10.57 23.36
CA LEU A 185 2.22 10.77 21.91
C LEU A 185 3.59 10.90 21.24
N ALA A 186 4.55 11.58 21.87
CA ALA A 186 5.91 11.72 21.33
C ALA A 186 6.66 10.38 21.35
N ALA A 187 6.44 9.58 22.40
CA ALA A 187 6.94 8.20 22.49
C ALA A 187 6.32 7.30 21.42
N LEU A 188 5.01 7.42 21.18
CA LEU A 188 4.32 6.70 20.10
C LEU A 188 4.94 7.02 18.74
N GLY A 189 5.29 8.27 18.47
CA GLY A 189 5.96 8.68 17.23
C GLY A 189 7.44 8.30 17.13
N GLU A 190 8.04 7.75 18.18
CA GLU A 190 9.49 7.56 18.32
C GLU A 190 10.29 8.87 18.11
N ALA A 191 9.68 10.03 18.43
CA ALA A 191 10.21 11.34 18.07
C ALA A 191 11.64 11.55 18.58
N ARG A 192 11.84 11.33 19.88
CA ARG A 192 13.13 11.55 20.53
C ARG A 192 14.22 10.57 20.07
N SER A 193 13.88 9.30 19.86
CA SER A 193 14.85 8.28 19.41
C SER A 193 15.41 8.57 18.01
N HIS A 194 14.64 9.30 17.20
CA HIS A 194 14.99 9.67 15.83
C HIS A 194 15.29 11.17 15.67
N ASP A 195 15.49 11.90 16.77
CA ASP A 195 15.97 13.29 16.72
C ASP A 195 17.48 13.33 16.93
N LEU A 196 18.24 13.70 15.90
CA LEU A 196 19.69 13.82 16.01
C LEU A 196 20.12 14.92 17.00
N ARG A 197 19.30 15.97 17.17
CA ARG A 197 19.56 17.04 18.16
C ARG A 197 19.36 16.55 19.58
N GLY A 198 18.41 15.63 19.78
CA GLY A 198 18.08 15.03 21.07
C GLY A 198 19.27 14.33 21.75
N ARG A 199 20.27 13.88 20.98
CA ARG A 199 21.54 13.34 21.52
C ARG A 199 22.37 14.39 22.27
N LYS A 200 22.30 15.66 21.86
CA LYS A 200 23.02 16.79 22.48
C LYS A 200 22.15 17.59 23.44
N GLN A 201 20.82 17.48 23.34
CA GLN A 201 19.86 18.21 24.17
C GLN A 201 18.85 17.23 24.81
N PRO A 202 19.20 16.57 25.92
CA PRO A 202 18.38 15.51 26.52
C PRO A 202 17.11 16.03 27.24
N HIS A 203 16.87 17.34 27.26
CA HIS A 203 15.79 17.98 28.01
C HIS A 203 14.76 18.70 27.13
N ILE A 204 14.73 18.43 25.82
CA ILE A 204 13.65 18.95 24.96
C ILE A 204 12.32 18.38 25.47
N ASP A 205 11.38 19.28 25.80
CA ASP A 205 10.02 18.92 26.22
C ASP A 205 9.31 18.17 25.09
N ALA A 206 8.66 17.05 25.44
CA ALA A 206 7.89 16.23 24.50
C ALA A 206 6.83 17.04 23.74
N ARG A 207 6.27 18.09 24.36
CA ARG A 207 5.30 19.00 23.73
C ARG A 207 5.81 19.65 22.46
N ASN A 208 7.13 19.88 22.36
CA ASN A 208 7.73 20.48 21.17
C ASN A 208 7.77 19.52 19.98
N TYR A 209 7.55 18.22 20.19
CA TYR A 209 7.44 17.24 19.11
C TYR A 209 6.02 17.04 18.59
N ILE A 210 5.01 17.57 19.27
CA ILE A 210 3.61 17.28 18.99
C ILE A 210 2.92 18.52 18.45
N LEU A 211 2.33 18.39 17.26
CA LEU A 211 1.54 19.45 16.64
C LEU A 211 0.15 18.94 16.28
N TYR A 212 -0.88 19.52 16.91
CA TYR A 212 -2.27 19.25 16.60
C TYR A 212 -2.74 20.05 15.38
N LYS A 213 -3.51 19.40 14.52
CA LYS A 213 -4.25 20.02 13.42
C LYS A 213 -5.75 19.72 13.58
N PRO A 214 -6.60 20.75 13.55
CA PRO A 214 -8.03 20.61 13.78
C PRO A 214 -8.70 19.72 12.73
N PRO A 215 -9.91 19.19 13.03
CA PRO A 215 -10.62 18.28 12.14
C PRO A 215 -11.02 18.93 10.81
N SER A 216 -10.97 18.14 9.74
CA SER A 216 -11.64 18.42 8.45
C SER A 216 -12.95 17.63 8.39
N SER A 217 -14.09 18.32 8.24
CA SER A 217 -15.43 17.74 8.47
C SER A 217 -16.12 17.14 7.24
N ALA A 218 -15.54 17.18 6.03
CA ALA A 218 -16.24 16.76 4.81
C ALA A 218 -15.53 15.68 3.98
N THR A 219 -14.20 15.56 4.06
CA THR A 219 -13.43 14.74 3.11
C THR A 219 -12.29 13.96 3.75
N TRP A 220 -12.32 13.68 5.06
CA TRP A 220 -11.16 13.12 5.76
C TRP A 220 -10.58 11.82 5.15
N CYS A 221 -11.40 10.99 4.50
CA CYS A 221 -10.92 9.81 3.76
C CYS A 221 -10.14 10.18 2.49
N GLU A 222 -10.57 11.23 1.79
CA GLU A 222 -9.83 11.82 0.67
C GLU A 222 -8.59 12.56 1.19
N ASP A 223 -8.69 13.22 2.35
CA ASP A 223 -7.55 13.86 3.01
C ASP A 223 -6.52 12.85 3.50
N LEU A 224 -6.94 11.63 3.89
CA LEU A 224 -6.03 10.53 4.24
C LEU A 224 -5.28 9.98 3.04
N PHE A 225 -5.79 10.19 1.82
CA PHE A 225 -5.25 9.69 0.57
C PHE A 225 -5.39 10.69 -0.58
N PRO A 226 -4.89 11.93 -0.42
CA PRO A 226 -5.09 12.96 -1.41
C PRO A 226 -4.23 12.63 -2.63
N GLN A 227 -4.67 13.15 -3.76
CA GLN A 227 -3.96 13.04 -5.01
C GLN A 227 -3.11 14.33 -5.15
N GLY A 228 -1.80 14.33 -4.81
CA GLY A 228 -0.84 15.48 -5.03
C GLY A 228 0.48 15.54 -4.23
N PRO A 229 1.65 16.14 -4.69
CA PRO A 229 3.00 15.96 -4.13
C PRO A 229 3.32 16.97 -3.07
N GLU A 230 2.48 17.97 -2.85
CA GLU A 230 2.84 19.01 -1.92
C GLU A 230 2.55 18.56 -0.49
N GLY A 231 3.62 18.14 0.19
CA GLY A 231 3.85 18.55 1.58
C GLY A 231 2.99 17.89 2.66
N SER A 232 2.90 16.56 2.66
CA SER A 232 2.84 15.81 3.92
C SER A 232 3.43 14.41 3.72
N ILE A 233 4.60 14.14 4.29
CA ILE A 233 5.25 12.82 4.17
C ILE A 233 4.61 11.83 5.15
N CYS A 234 3.32 11.61 4.98
CA CYS A 234 2.64 10.44 5.44
C CYS A 234 2.40 9.55 4.21
N PRO A 235 2.74 8.25 4.27
CA PRO A 235 2.58 7.33 3.14
C PRO A 235 1.12 7.11 2.75
N LEU A 236 0.18 7.63 3.54
CA LEU A 236 -1.23 7.69 3.19
C LEU A 236 -1.52 9.05 2.51
N LEU A 237 -1.01 10.17 3.09
CA LEU A 237 -1.35 11.54 2.71
C LEU A 237 -0.72 12.13 1.43
N VAL A 238 0.24 11.52 0.73
CA VAL A 238 0.81 12.16 -0.48
C VAL A 238 0.94 11.20 -1.66
N CYS A 239 0.60 11.72 -2.85
CA CYS A 239 0.94 11.16 -4.15
C CYS A 239 1.97 12.10 -4.79
N PRO A 240 3.16 11.68 -5.23
CA PRO A 240 4.18 12.62 -5.73
C PRO A 240 3.87 13.37 -7.07
N SER A 241 2.64 13.86 -7.38
CA SER A 241 2.24 14.40 -8.72
C SER A 241 1.33 15.66 -9.03
N THR A 242 0.56 16.35 -8.16
CA THR A 242 -0.13 17.67 -8.34
C THR A 242 0.59 18.84 -9.04
N ASP A 243 1.90 18.86 -9.27
CA ASP A 243 2.49 19.87 -10.19
C ASP A 243 2.67 19.35 -11.61
N GLY A 244 1.90 18.33 -11.99
CA GLY A 244 2.23 17.51 -13.13
C GLY A 244 3.56 16.81 -12.88
N TYR A 245 3.76 15.70 -13.54
CA TYR A 245 5.06 15.07 -13.58
C TYR A 245 5.96 15.83 -14.56
N ALA A 246 6.18 17.12 -14.30
CA ALA A 246 6.98 17.99 -15.15
C ALA A 246 8.44 17.52 -15.22
N LEU A 247 8.89 16.77 -14.20
CA LEU A 247 10.20 16.14 -14.11
C LEU A 247 10.05 14.69 -13.64
N GLU A 248 10.64 13.77 -14.40
CA GLU A 248 10.69 12.34 -14.11
C GLU A 248 11.51 12.05 -12.83
N SER A 249 10.86 11.55 -11.77
CA SER A 249 11.52 11.30 -10.47
C SER A 249 11.95 9.84 -10.28
N SER A 250 11.16 8.91 -10.82
CA SER A 250 11.33 7.47 -10.68
C SER A 250 12.46 6.89 -11.53
N GLY A 251 12.86 7.55 -12.61
CA GLY A 251 14.04 7.13 -13.38
C GLY A 251 13.94 5.69 -13.87
N VAL A 252 15.02 4.93 -13.59
CA VAL A 252 15.14 3.51 -13.95
C VAL A 252 14.10 2.65 -13.21
N ASP A 253 13.70 3.02 -11.99
CA ASP A 253 12.70 2.28 -11.24
C ASP A 253 11.33 2.38 -11.93
N GLY A 254 11.04 3.52 -12.56
CA GLY A 254 9.90 3.71 -13.44
C GLY A 254 9.91 2.77 -14.65
N LEU A 255 11.04 2.66 -15.34
CA LEU A 255 11.24 1.69 -16.43
C LEU A 255 11.00 0.24 -15.96
N ILE A 256 11.55 -0.12 -14.80
CA ILE A 256 11.40 -1.46 -14.23
C ILE A 256 9.93 -1.75 -13.95
N MET A 257 9.20 -0.79 -13.37
CA MET A 257 7.77 -0.92 -13.12
C MET A 257 6.96 -1.10 -14.40
N CYS A 258 7.26 -0.37 -15.48
CA CYS A 258 6.65 -0.57 -16.79
C CYS A 258 6.84 -2.01 -17.28
N VAL A 259 8.08 -2.50 -17.22
CA VAL A 259 8.42 -3.85 -17.67
C VAL A 259 7.76 -4.91 -16.79
N VAL A 260 7.67 -4.72 -15.47
CA VAL A 260 6.95 -5.62 -14.56
C VAL A 260 5.49 -5.77 -15.00
N TYR A 261 4.79 -4.68 -15.29
CA TYR A 261 3.40 -4.75 -15.76
C TYR A 261 3.26 -5.46 -17.10
N VAL A 262 4.19 -5.24 -18.03
CA VAL A 262 4.18 -5.92 -19.33
C VAL A 262 4.46 -7.41 -19.18
N LEU A 263 5.53 -7.78 -18.47
CA LEU A 263 5.92 -9.18 -18.24
C LEU A 263 4.85 -9.95 -17.47
N GLU A 264 4.23 -9.34 -16.46
CA GLU A 264 3.13 -9.94 -15.72
C GLU A 264 1.99 -10.38 -16.65
N ARG A 265 1.60 -9.55 -17.63
CA ARG A 265 0.53 -9.88 -18.59
C ARG A 265 0.86 -11.11 -19.43
N HIS A 266 2.13 -11.29 -19.81
CA HIS A 266 2.58 -12.45 -20.59
C HIS A 266 2.66 -13.71 -19.73
N LEU A 267 3.28 -13.60 -18.55
CA LEU A 267 3.52 -14.73 -17.65
C LEU A 267 2.24 -15.22 -16.95
N ALA A 268 1.31 -14.32 -16.62
CA ALA A 268 0.03 -14.66 -15.99
C ALA A 268 -0.75 -15.69 -16.81
N ARG A 269 -0.70 -15.59 -18.16
CA ARG A 269 -1.37 -16.54 -19.06
C ARG A 269 -0.82 -17.96 -18.92
N ALA A 270 0.50 -18.10 -18.80
CA ALA A 270 1.14 -19.39 -18.61
C ALA A 270 0.76 -20.02 -17.26
N CYS A 271 0.77 -19.23 -16.18
CA CYS A 271 0.33 -19.70 -14.86
C CYS A 271 -1.15 -20.11 -14.83
N LEU A 272 -2.05 -19.33 -15.42
CA LEU A 272 -3.48 -19.66 -15.46
C LEU A 272 -3.75 -20.94 -16.27
N ARG A 273 -2.90 -21.25 -17.26
CA ARG A 273 -2.93 -22.50 -18.03
C ARG A 273 -2.17 -23.66 -17.37
N LYS A 274 -1.63 -23.46 -16.16
CA LYS A 274 -0.84 -24.44 -15.39
C LYS A 274 0.47 -24.87 -16.09
N LEU A 275 1.01 -24.01 -16.96
CA LEU A 275 2.30 -24.26 -17.62
C LEU A 275 3.48 -23.84 -16.74
N ASP A 276 3.25 -22.90 -15.81
CA ASP A 276 4.24 -22.39 -14.87
C ASP A 276 3.66 -22.26 -13.46
N ALA A 277 4.53 -22.28 -12.45
CA ALA A 277 4.21 -22.03 -11.05
C ALA A 277 4.39 -20.56 -10.66
N LEU A 278 3.67 -20.10 -9.63
CA LEU A 278 3.73 -18.71 -9.15
C LEU A 278 5.13 -18.29 -8.67
N GLY A 279 5.84 -19.19 -7.97
CA GLY A 279 7.24 -18.94 -7.56
C GLY A 279 8.16 -18.70 -8.76
N LYS A 280 7.96 -19.43 -9.86
CA LYS A 280 8.71 -19.25 -11.11
C LYS A 280 8.43 -17.90 -11.77
N ILE A 281 7.19 -17.39 -11.74
CA ILE A 281 6.88 -16.03 -12.19
C ILE A 281 7.67 -15.00 -11.37
N ALA A 282 7.63 -15.10 -10.04
CA ALA A 282 8.34 -14.17 -9.17
C ALA A 282 9.85 -14.16 -9.47
N ALA A 283 10.47 -15.34 -9.57
CA ALA A 283 11.89 -15.49 -9.90
C ALA A 283 12.21 -14.93 -11.29
N THR A 284 11.38 -15.23 -12.29
CA THR A 284 11.60 -14.82 -13.68
C THR A 284 11.49 -13.30 -13.84
N ILE A 285 10.46 -12.67 -13.25
CA ILE A 285 10.30 -11.22 -13.28
C ILE A 285 11.49 -10.54 -12.60
N LYS A 286 11.90 -11.00 -11.41
CA LYS A 286 13.07 -10.43 -10.71
C LYS A 286 14.34 -10.53 -11.54
N LYS A 287 14.63 -11.72 -12.10
CA LYS A 287 15.80 -11.94 -12.96
C LYS A 287 15.78 -11.00 -14.17
N LEU A 288 14.65 -10.90 -14.87
CA LEU A 288 14.51 -10.03 -16.04
C LEU A 288 14.70 -8.56 -15.70
N CYS A 289 14.14 -8.09 -14.58
CA CYS A 289 14.31 -6.72 -14.11
C CYS A 289 15.78 -6.43 -13.76
N TRP A 290 16.45 -7.36 -13.08
CA TRP A 290 17.87 -7.21 -12.75
C TRP A 290 18.75 -7.15 -14.01
N CYS A 291 18.52 -8.03 -14.98
CA CYS A 291 19.24 -8.02 -16.26
C CYS A 291 18.97 -6.74 -17.05
N LEU A 292 17.73 -6.23 -17.05
CA LEU A 292 17.37 -4.97 -17.68
C LEU A 292 18.10 -3.78 -17.05
N CYS A 293 18.13 -3.70 -15.71
CA CYS A 293 18.89 -2.67 -15.00
C CYS A 293 20.36 -2.67 -15.42
N SER A 294 20.96 -3.85 -15.57
CA SER A 294 22.35 -3.98 -16.02
C SER A 294 22.54 -3.52 -17.47
N ALA A 295 21.66 -3.95 -18.39
CA ALA A 295 21.70 -3.56 -19.79
C ALA A 295 21.50 -2.05 -19.98
N TYR A 296 20.47 -1.48 -19.35
CA TYR A 296 20.18 -0.04 -19.42
C TYR A 296 21.24 0.81 -18.73
N GLY A 297 21.82 0.30 -17.63
CA GLY A 297 22.84 1.01 -16.85
C GLY A 297 24.06 1.43 -17.67
N GLN A 298 24.40 0.67 -18.72
CA GLN A 298 25.49 1.00 -19.64
C GLN A 298 25.21 2.23 -20.51
N HIS A 299 23.93 2.54 -20.75
CA HIS A 299 23.49 3.65 -21.60
C HIS A 299 23.01 4.86 -20.79
N LYS A 300 22.86 4.72 -19.47
CA LYS A 300 22.21 5.72 -18.60
C LYS A 300 22.78 7.14 -18.77
N ARG A 301 24.11 7.32 -18.74
CA ARG A 301 24.74 8.64 -18.90
C ARG A 301 24.42 9.29 -20.25
N MET A 302 24.58 8.52 -21.32
CA MET A 302 24.33 8.99 -22.69
C MET A 302 22.85 9.37 -22.90
N VAL A 303 21.92 8.64 -22.27
CA VAL A 303 20.50 8.99 -22.28
C VAL A 303 20.24 10.28 -21.49
N GLU A 304 20.80 10.40 -20.28
CA GLU A 304 20.70 11.61 -19.44
C GLU A 304 21.26 12.86 -20.17
N GLU A 305 22.31 12.71 -20.97
CA GLU A 305 22.89 13.77 -21.80
C GLU A 305 22.03 14.12 -23.03
N LYS A 306 21.43 13.12 -23.70
CA LYS A 306 20.60 13.35 -24.90
C LYS A 306 19.24 13.98 -24.56
N TRP A 307 18.63 13.56 -23.46
CA TRP A 307 17.34 14.06 -23.00
C TRP A 307 17.43 14.48 -21.53
N PRO A 308 17.83 15.73 -21.26
CA PRO A 308 17.97 16.24 -19.89
C PRO A 308 16.65 16.25 -19.11
N ASN A 309 15.53 16.41 -19.81
CA ASN A 309 14.19 16.37 -19.23
C ASN A 309 13.56 15.01 -19.52
N CYS A 310 13.16 14.27 -18.48
CA CYS A 310 12.52 12.95 -18.59
C CYS A 310 13.31 11.92 -19.42
N PRO A 311 14.60 11.67 -19.08
CA PRO A 311 15.50 10.85 -19.89
C PRO A 311 14.99 9.43 -20.14
N VAL A 312 14.47 8.74 -19.12
CA VAL A 312 14.11 7.33 -19.26
C VAL A 312 12.77 7.19 -19.98
N ALA A 313 11.85 8.13 -19.75
CA ALA A 313 10.59 8.20 -20.50
C ALA A 313 10.85 8.32 -22.01
N HIS A 314 11.72 9.24 -22.42
CA HIS A 314 12.13 9.39 -23.83
C HIS A 314 12.87 8.15 -24.35
N ALA A 315 13.74 7.55 -23.53
CA ALA A 315 14.45 6.35 -23.91
C ALA A 315 13.51 5.17 -24.19
N ILE A 316 12.45 4.98 -23.41
CA ILE A 316 11.45 3.91 -23.68
C ILE A 316 10.81 4.09 -25.06
N VAL A 317 10.43 5.33 -25.40
CA VAL A 317 9.82 5.64 -26.71
C VAL A 317 10.83 5.39 -27.83
N SER A 318 12.05 5.93 -27.73
CA SER A 318 13.11 5.73 -28.73
C SER A 318 13.53 4.26 -28.84
N MET A 319 13.56 3.49 -27.75
CA MET A 319 13.80 2.04 -27.79
C MET A 319 12.73 1.30 -28.59
N SER A 320 11.49 1.75 -28.48
CA SER A 320 10.37 1.12 -29.19
C SER A 320 10.35 1.46 -30.68
N GLU A 321 10.68 2.70 -31.05
CA GLU A 321 10.55 3.22 -32.42
C GLU A 321 11.86 3.08 -33.21
N GLU A 322 12.98 3.51 -32.62
CA GLU A 322 14.29 3.59 -33.25
C GLU A 322 15.17 2.39 -32.85
N GLY A 323 14.88 1.78 -31.70
CA GLY A 323 15.70 0.71 -31.14
C GLY A 323 16.95 1.19 -30.43
N TRP A 324 16.92 2.43 -29.94
CA TRP A 324 18.01 3.02 -29.19
C TRP A 324 17.50 3.54 -27.83
N PRO A 325 18.22 3.36 -26.72
CA PRO A 325 19.39 2.51 -26.56
C PRO A 325 19.16 1.05 -26.95
N ASP A 326 20.19 0.38 -27.43
CA ASP A 326 20.10 -1.03 -27.81
C ASP A 326 20.09 -1.93 -26.58
N LEU A 327 19.03 -2.72 -26.42
CA LEU A 327 18.90 -3.70 -25.34
C LEU A 327 19.10 -5.14 -25.83
N SER A 328 19.84 -5.34 -26.93
CA SER A 328 20.14 -6.69 -27.44
C SER A 328 20.85 -7.59 -26.42
N SER A 329 21.59 -7.02 -25.46
CA SER A 329 22.17 -7.77 -24.33
C SER A 329 21.12 -8.33 -23.35
N TRP A 330 19.89 -7.79 -23.36
CA TRP A 330 18.75 -8.30 -22.58
C TRP A 330 17.95 -9.38 -23.33
N GLN A 331 18.09 -9.46 -24.66
CA GLN A 331 17.35 -10.40 -25.51
C GLN A 331 17.49 -11.88 -25.10
N PRO A 332 18.69 -12.41 -24.76
CA PRO A 332 18.85 -13.83 -24.40
C PRO A 332 18.01 -14.26 -23.18
N TYR A 333 17.64 -13.31 -22.31
CA TYR A 333 16.80 -13.60 -21.15
C TYR A 333 15.30 -13.63 -21.50
N LEU A 334 14.88 -12.98 -22.58
CA LEU A 334 13.51 -12.93 -23.06
C LEU A 334 13.17 -14.05 -24.06
N GLU A 335 14.17 -14.57 -24.78
CA GLU A 335 14.00 -15.67 -25.74
C GLU A 335 13.31 -16.91 -25.18
N PRO A 336 13.60 -17.40 -23.95
CA PRO A 336 12.89 -18.53 -23.36
C PRO A 336 11.39 -18.29 -23.16
N LEU A 337 10.96 -17.02 -23.15
CA LEU A 337 9.56 -16.62 -23.03
C LEU A 337 8.91 -16.33 -24.39
N GLY A 338 9.66 -16.47 -25.49
CA GLY A 338 9.21 -16.10 -26.83
C GLY A 338 8.99 -14.59 -27.00
N LEU A 339 9.66 -13.76 -26.18
CA LEU A 339 9.53 -12.31 -26.20
C LEU A 339 10.70 -11.64 -26.92
N GLN A 340 10.41 -10.52 -27.57
CA GLN A 340 11.40 -9.65 -28.19
C GLN A 340 11.50 -8.36 -27.37
N TRP A 341 12.72 -7.91 -27.05
CA TRP A 341 12.93 -6.74 -26.19
C TRP A 341 12.25 -5.49 -26.75
N ARG A 342 12.31 -5.26 -28.07
CA ARG A 342 11.61 -4.14 -28.74
C ARG A 342 10.10 -4.24 -28.58
N GLY A 343 9.54 -5.45 -28.65
CA GLY A 343 8.11 -5.69 -28.45
C GLY A 343 7.67 -5.45 -27.00
N VAL A 344 8.56 -5.70 -26.02
CA VAL A 344 8.33 -5.33 -24.62
C VAL A 344 8.38 -3.81 -24.44
N MET A 345 9.36 -3.13 -25.03
CA MET A 345 9.48 -1.67 -24.96
C MET A 345 8.33 -0.94 -25.67
N SER A 346 7.83 -1.48 -26.79
CA SER A 346 6.61 -0.96 -27.44
C SER A 346 5.38 -1.01 -26.53
N GLN A 347 5.19 -2.10 -25.77
CA GLN A 347 4.12 -2.17 -24.77
C GLN A 347 4.37 -1.24 -23.58
N CYS A 348 5.62 -1.02 -23.19
CA CYS A 348 5.97 -0.03 -22.17
C CYS A 348 5.69 1.40 -22.64
N ALA A 349 5.99 1.73 -23.89
CA ALA A 349 5.68 3.02 -24.50
C ALA A 349 4.16 3.26 -24.58
N ALA A 350 3.38 2.21 -24.91
CA ALA A 350 1.92 2.28 -24.85
C ALA A 350 1.39 2.53 -23.43
N LEU A 351 1.97 1.86 -22.43
CA LEU A 351 1.61 2.08 -21.01
C LEU A 351 1.98 3.49 -20.55
N LEU A 352 3.16 3.99 -20.94
CA LEU A 352 3.60 5.36 -20.67
C LEU A 352 2.66 6.39 -21.31
N LYS A 353 2.22 6.15 -22.54
CA LYS A 353 1.23 6.99 -23.22
C LYS A 353 -0.14 6.98 -22.52
N GLU A 354 -0.57 5.84 -21.99
CA GLU A 354 -1.83 5.69 -21.25
C GLU A 354 -1.81 6.46 -19.91
N HIS A 355 -0.70 6.40 -19.18
CA HIS A 355 -0.59 6.97 -17.83
C HIS A 355 0.12 8.33 -17.77
N GLY A 356 0.63 8.82 -18.90
CA GLY A 356 1.37 10.08 -19.01
C GLY A 356 2.84 9.96 -18.62
N THR A 357 3.14 9.46 -17.43
CA THR A 357 4.51 9.42 -16.89
C THR A 357 4.88 8.12 -16.18
N LEU A 358 6.19 7.93 -16.02
CA LEU A 358 6.74 6.78 -15.29
C LEU A 358 6.33 6.78 -13.81
N ASP A 359 6.32 7.95 -13.19
CA ASP A 359 5.91 8.12 -11.80
C ASP A 359 4.44 7.73 -11.59
N ALA A 360 3.56 8.04 -12.54
CA ALA A 360 2.17 7.59 -12.51
C ALA A 360 2.05 6.06 -12.53
N ILE A 361 2.88 5.40 -13.34
CA ILE A 361 2.90 3.93 -13.46
C ILE A 361 3.39 3.28 -12.16
N VAL A 362 4.43 3.85 -11.54
CA VAL A 362 4.91 3.40 -10.23
C VAL A 362 3.80 3.55 -9.19
N ASP A 363 3.07 4.67 -9.20
CA ASP A 363 2.04 4.97 -8.22
C ASP A 363 0.78 4.09 -8.33
N MET A 364 0.53 3.45 -9.49
CA MET A 364 -0.59 2.52 -9.66
C MET A 364 -0.63 1.42 -8.58
N ALA A 365 0.53 0.81 -8.26
CA ALA A 365 0.60 -0.24 -7.27
C ALA A 365 0.36 0.31 -5.85
N ARG A 366 0.86 1.52 -5.58
CA ARG A 366 0.72 2.22 -4.29
C ARG A 366 -0.71 2.63 -4.05
N ILE A 367 -1.36 3.32 -5.00
CA ILE A 367 -2.78 3.72 -4.92
C ILE A 367 -3.66 2.50 -4.66
N ARG A 368 -3.43 1.40 -5.37
CA ARG A 368 -4.23 0.19 -5.17
C ARG A 368 -4.15 -0.32 -3.72
N TRP A 369 -2.94 -0.41 -3.17
CA TRP A 369 -2.76 -0.86 -1.79
C TRP A 369 -3.26 0.16 -0.76
N ARG A 370 -3.02 1.45 -0.98
CA ARG A 370 -3.57 2.55 -0.17
C ARG A 370 -5.11 2.44 -0.08
N ARG A 371 -5.78 2.32 -1.23
CA ARG A 371 -7.24 2.12 -1.30
C ARG A 371 -7.70 0.83 -0.63
N SER A 372 -6.91 -0.25 -0.70
CA SER A 372 -7.28 -1.51 -0.04
C SER A 372 -7.30 -1.44 1.49
N LEU A 373 -6.62 -0.46 2.09
CA LEU A 373 -6.60 -0.23 3.54
C LEU A 373 -7.83 0.56 4.02
N LEU A 374 -8.53 1.27 3.13
CA LEU A 374 -9.62 2.17 3.48
C LEU A 374 -10.74 1.49 4.28
N SER A 375 -11.12 0.28 3.90
CA SER A 375 -12.17 -0.45 4.62
C SER A 375 -11.78 -0.77 6.06
N ASP A 376 -10.52 -1.16 6.28
CA ASP A 376 -10.01 -1.49 7.62
C ASP A 376 -9.81 -0.22 8.46
N ILE A 377 -9.35 0.88 7.83
CA ILE A 377 -9.23 2.20 8.46
C ILE A 377 -10.62 2.73 8.85
N GLY A 378 -11.58 2.70 7.93
CA GLY A 378 -12.95 3.14 8.14
C GLY A 378 -13.66 2.36 9.25
N ALA A 379 -13.39 1.05 9.37
CA ALA A 379 -13.92 0.23 10.46
C ALA A 379 -13.44 0.66 11.85
N VAL A 380 -12.32 1.39 11.96
CA VAL A 380 -11.76 1.89 13.23
C VAL A 380 -12.02 3.37 13.44
N LEU A 381 -11.93 4.19 12.39
CA LEU A 381 -12.09 5.65 12.46
C LEU A 381 -13.53 6.14 12.24
N GLY A 382 -14.35 5.38 11.52
CA GLY A 382 -15.69 5.80 11.09
C GLY A 382 -16.84 5.06 11.80
N HIS A 383 -16.60 4.48 12.97
CA HIS A 383 -17.62 3.69 13.69
C HIS A 383 -18.60 4.55 14.51
N SER A 384 -18.55 5.88 14.40
CA SER A 384 -19.38 6.81 15.17
C SER A 384 -20.20 7.76 14.29
N ASP A 385 -21.39 8.13 14.77
CA ASP A 385 -22.31 9.09 14.12
C ASP A 385 -21.69 10.49 13.95
N GLU A 386 -20.64 10.81 14.70
CA GLU A 386 -19.80 12.00 14.52
C GLU A 386 -18.57 11.63 13.67
N THR A 387 -18.61 11.91 12.36
CA THR A 387 -17.49 11.59 11.45
C THR A 387 -16.53 12.77 11.32
N PHE A 388 -15.66 12.95 12.31
CA PHE A 388 -14.48 13.81 12.17
C PHE A 388 -13.20 13.02 12.39
N VAL A 389 -12.14 13.46 11.75
CA VAL A 389 -10.78 12.96 11.98
C VAL A 389 -9.85 14.16 12.11
N SER A 390 -9.12 14.19 13.22
CA SER A 390 -8.11 15.22 13.49
C SER A 390 -6.73 14.63 13.33
N ARG A 391 -5.78 15.43 12.84
CA ARG A 391 -4.39 14.98 12.67
C ARG A 391 -3.54 15.48 13.83
N ILE A 392 -2.71 14.60 14.35
CA ILE A 392 -1.67 14.92 15.32
C ILE A 392 -0.35 14.52 14.69
N ASN A 393 0.51 15.48 14.46
CA ASN A 393 1.89 15.21 14.12
C ASN A 393 2.58 14.71 15.40
N LEU A 394 3.16 13.52 15.33
CA LEU A 394 3.80 12.88 16.48
C LEU A 394 5.31 13.15 16.54
N THR A 395 5.85 13.79 15.50
CA THR A 395 7.23 14.26 15.43
C THR A 395 7.25 15.69 14.90
N ASP A 396 8.25 16.48 15.32
CA ASP A 396 8.52 17.85 14.83
C ASP A 396 9.20 17.84 13.45
N CYS A 397 8.86 16.90 12.58
CA CYS A 397 9.51 16.84 11.28
C CYS A 397 8.94 17.89 10.32
N ASP A 398 9.80 18.65 9.64
CA ASP A 398 9.47 19.60 8.56
C ASP A 398 8.41 19.05 7.60
N LEU A 399 8.55 17.78 7.25
CA LEU A 399 7.77 17.10 6.22
C LEU A 399 6.36 16.73 6.66
N ILE A 400 6.08 16.76 7.96
CA ILE A 400 4.74 16.64 8.53
C ILE A 400 4.24 18.02 9.01
N GLY A 401 5.02 19.09 8.78
CA GLY A 401 4.71 20.47 9.13
C GLY A 401 5.24 20.90 10.50
N GLY A 402 6.34 20.31 10.96
CA GLY A 402 7.19 20.81 12.04
C GLY A 402 8.34 21.69 11.51
N ASP A 403 9.35 21.94 12.34
CA ASP A 403 10.52 22.79 12.02
C ASP A 403 11.88 22.10 12.31
N ASN A 404 11.89 20.78 12.55
CA ASN A 404 13.11 19.97 12.69
C ASN A 404 13.53 19.24 11.40
N PRO A 405 14.55 19.72 10.66
CA PRO A 405 15.11 18.99 9.52
C PRO A 405 15.92 17.76 9.96
N HIS A 406 16.37 17.70 11.22
CA HIS A 406 17.19 16.61 11.76
C HIS A 406 16.40 15.45 12.35
N GLN A 407 15.10 15.40 12.06
CA GLN A 407 14.21 14.34 12.49
C GLN A 407 14.21 13.21 11.45
N ASP A 408 14.69 12.02 11.84
CA ASP A 408 14.81 10.85 10.95
C ASP A 408 13.50 10.07 10.76
N MET A 409 12.47 10.42 11.53
CA MET A 409 11.15 9.79 11.51
C MET A 409 10.05 10.84 11.36
N ALA A 410 9.24 10.68 10.32
CA ALA A 410 7.95 11.30 10.19
C ALA A 410 6.88 10.38 10.79
N ALA A 411 6.17 10.82 11.82
CA ALA A 411 5.01 10.10 12.31
C ALA A 411 3.80 11.01 12.53
N ALA A 412 2.62 10.48 12.25
CA ALA A 412 1.35 11.17 12.44
C ALA A 412 0.27 10.19 12.90
N ALA A 413 -0.62 10.67 13.77
CA ALA A 413 -1.85 10.02 14.16
C ALA A 413 -3.07 10.75 13.57
N PHE A 414 -4.02 10.00 13.06
CA PHE A 414 -5.32 10.47 12.61
C PHE A 414 -6.35 9.91 13.57
N VAL A 415 -7.01 10.77 14.32
CA VAL A 415 -7.77 10.41 15.50
C VAL A 415 -9.23 10.79 15.34
N SER A 416 -10.10 9.83 15.60
CA SER A 416 -11.56 9.93 15.64
C SER A 416 -12.05 9.63 17.06
N PRO A 417 -13.36 9.79 17.37
CA PRO A 417 -13.93 9.33 18.63
C PRO A 417 -13.68 7.83 18.91
N SER A 418 -13.77 6.98 17.89
CA SER A 418 -13.71 5.52 18.04
C SER A 418 -12.30 4.93 18.02
N GLY A 419 -11.36 5.59 17.36
CA GLY A 419 -10.05 5.01 17.10
C GLY A 419 -9.02 5.99 16.56
N ALA A 420 -7.80 5.50 16.36
CA ALA A 420 -6.71 6.23 15.74
C ALA A 420 -5.99 5.38 14.68
N LEU A 421 -5.56 6.01 13.60
CA LEU A 421 -4.64 5.46 12.61
C LEU A 421 -3.30 6.15 12.81
N VAL A 422 -2.22 5.40 12.94
CA VAL A 422 -0.89 5.94 13.13
C VAL A 422 0.02 5.44 12.04
N THR A 423 0.79 6.34 11.45
CA THR A 423 1.73 6.05 10.37
C THR A 423 3.12 6.48 10.78
N TRP A 424 4.11 5.63 10.51
CA TRP A 424 5.52 5.91 10.70
C TRP A 424 6.25 5.78 9.37
N GLN A 425 7.12 6.74 9.11
CA GLN A 425 7.95 6.78 7.92
C GLN A 425 9.36 7.23 8.28
N LEU A 426 10.34 6.43 7.88
CA LEU A 426 11.74 6.82 7.98
C LEU A 426 12.09 7.76 6.83
N LEU A 427 12.70 8.89 7.17
CA LEU A 427 13.03 9.97 6.24
C LEU A 427 14.52 10.00 5.91
N GLY A 428 15.36 9.73 6.91
CA GLY A 428 16.81 9.70 6.74
C GLY A 428 17.44 11.08 6.62
N GLN A 429 18.04 11.55 7.72
CA GLN A 429 19.21 12.41 7.76
C GLN A 429 20.16 11.85 8.81
N GLY A 430 21.21 11.13 8.40
CA GLY A 430 22.19 10.62 9.35
C GLY A 430 23.59 10.59 8.78
N TYR A 431 24.26 11.74 8.84
CA TYR A 431 25.69 12.02 8.58
C TYR A 431 26.07 12.47 7.15
N CYS A 432 26.50 13.74 7.07
CA CYS A 432 27.65 14.13 6.25
C CYS A 432 28.93 13.50 6.78
#